data_AF-A0A9P7GWV6-F1
#
_entry.id   AF-A0A9P7GWV6-F1
#
_cell.length_a   1.000
_cell.length_b   1.000
_cell.length_c   1.000
_cell.angle_alpha   90.00
_cell.angle_beta   90.00
_cell.angle_gamma   90.00
#
_symmetry.space_group_name_H-M   'P 1'
#
loop_
_entity.id
_entity.type
_entity.pdbx_description
1 polymer ?
#
loop_
_entity_poly.entity_id
_entity_poly.type
_entity_poly.pdbx_seq_one_letter_code
_entity_poly.pdbx_strand_id
1 'polypeptide(L)'
;MPIYLSMQRVRFSSPDAYEKFKVLFADTRRHLMTLPGFLHLTWWEHPDDRSWYNECSFWTSRGALYDWHKNTYHKHCKSWAANGAIMEDIITNFELVGTRLIRVCPVCNKAEDKKYNLAEEQAVLRETCPQCGFHFPVLDETPSSFAVFKDVPGLPMDDKEAKKE
;
A
#
# COMPACT_ATOMS: atom_id res chain seq x y z
N MET A 1 14.54 -3.79 9.55
CA MET A 1 13.96 -2.47 9.86
C MET A 1 12.45 -2.55 9.70
N PRO A 2 11.65 -1.83 10.51
CA PRO A 2 10.19 -1.90 10.40
C PRO A 2 9.71 -1.14 9.16
N ILE A 3 8.85 -1.78 8.36
CA ILE A 3 8.05 -1.08 7.36
C ILE A 3 7.04 -0.21 8.12
N TYR A 4 6.85 1.01 7.64
CA TYR A 4 5.93 1.97 8.21
C TYR A 4 4.63 2.01 7.39
N LEU A 5 3.50 1.83 8.06
CA LEU A 5 2.18 1.86 7.45
C LEU A 5 1.48 3.16 7.82
N SER A 6 0.88 3.81 6.84
CA SER A 6 -0.08 4.90 7.02
C SER A 6 -1.42 4.45 6.46
N MET A 7 -2.46 4.49 7.29
CA MET A 7 -3.84 4.27 6.86
C MET A 7 -4.59 5.60 6.96
N GLN A 8 -5.17 6.02 5.85
CA GLN A 8 -6.06 7.19 5.81
C GLN A 8 -7.49 6.76 5.57
N ARG A 9 -8.44 7.49 6.16
CA ARG A 9 -9.87 7.30 5.93
C ARG A 9 -10.49 8.65 5.67
N VAL A 10 -11.07 8.80 4.49
CA VAL A 10 -11.53 10.08 3.98
C VAL A 10 -13.02 10.02 3.70
N ARG A 11 -13.75 11.05 4.14
CA ARG A 11 -15.13 11.31 3.74
C ARG A 11 -15.17 12.59 2.92
N PHE A 12 -15.68 12.52 1.70
CA PHE A 12 -15.83 13.68 0.82
C PHE A 12 -17.13 14.43 1.13
N SER A 13 -17.15 15.74 0.91
CA SER A 13 -18.32 16.60 1.12
C SER A 13 -19.48 16.34 0.16
N SER A 14 -19.18 15.72 -0.98
CA SER A 14 -20.18 15.31 -1.97
C SER A 14 -19.62 14.24 -2.92
N PRO A 15 -20.49 13.53 -3.66
CA PRO A 15 -20.04 12.64 -4.74
C PRO A 15 -19.21 13.36 -5.80
N ASP A 16 -19.56 14.60 -6.15
CA ASP A 16 -18.81 15.42 -7.12
C ASP A 16 -17.39 15.77 -6.61
N ALA A 17 -17.23 16.04 -5.32
CA ALA A 17 -15.92 16.23 -4.72
C ALA A 17 -15.03 14.98 -4.86
N TYR A 18 -15.60 13.79 -4.70
CA TYR A 18 -14.87 12.55 -4.96
C TYR A 18 -14.51 12.39 -6.43
N GLU A 19 -15.44 12.66 -7.36
CA GLU A 19 -15.15 12.60 -8.80
C GLU A 19 -13.98 13.50 -9.20
N LYS A 20 -13.93 14.73 -8.68
CA LYS A 20 -12.82 15.66 -8.87
C LYS A 20 -11.53 15.17 -8.21
N PHE A 21 -11.64 14.57 -7.02
CA PHE A 21 -10.50 13.95 -6.35
C PHE A 21 -9.87 12.87 -7.23
N LYS A 22 -10.66 12.01 -7.90
CA LYS A 22 -10.10 10.98 -8.78
C LYS A 22 -9.24 11.57 -9.90
N VAL A 23 -9.59 12.74 -10.43
CA VAL A 23 -8.80 13.44 -11.46
C VAL A 23 -7.46 13.90 -10.89
N LEU A 24 -7.46 14.50 -9.69
CA LEU A 24 -6.22 14.90 -9.02
C LEU A 24 -5.38 13.69 -8.65
N PHE A 25 -6.00 12.68 -8.04
CA PHE A 25 -5.38 11.47 -7.57
C PHE A 25 -4.81 10.62 -8.71
N ALA A 26 -5.34 10.74 -9.94
CA ALA A 26 -4.82 10.01 -11.11
C ALA A 26 -3.31 10.21 -11.34
N ASP A 27 -2.74 11.35 -10.94
CA ASP A 27 -1.31 11.62 -11.10
C ASP A 27 -0.45 11.17 -9.90
N THR A 28 -1.08 10.76 -8.79
CA THR A 28 -0.38 10.40 -7.55
C THR A 28 0.61 9.27 -7.77
N ARG A 29 0.27 8.27 -8.59
CA ARG A 29 1.20 7.21 -9.01
C ARG A 29 2.51 7.77 -9.56
N ARG A 30 2.47 8.74 -10.49
CA ARG A 30 3.69 9.29 -11.11
C ARG A 30 4.61 9.90 -10.05
N HIS A 31 4.05 10.57 -9.07
CA HIS A 31 4.81 11.13 -7.96
C HIS A 31 5.35 10.03 -7.03
N LEU A 32 4.49 9.11 -6.56
CA LEU A 32 4.89 8.06 -5.63
C LEU A 32 5.99 7.14 -6.17
N MET A 33 5.92 6.76 -7.45
CA MET A 33 6.91 5.88 -8.08
C MET A 33 8.32 6.48 -8.06
N THR A 34 8.45 7.80 -8.02
CA THR A 34 9.75 8.48 -7.94
C THR A 34 10.32 8.56 -6.52
N LEU A 35 9.50 8.35 -5.49
CA LEU A 35 9.92 8.54 -4.11
C LEU A 35 10.82 7.38 -3.63
N PRO A 36 11.97 7.69 -3.03
CA PRO A 36 12.73 6.71 -2.26
C PRO A 36 11.89 6.21 -1.09
N GLY A 37 11.75 4.90 -0.96
CA GLY A 37 11.09 4.28 0.18
C GLY A 37 9.57 4.16 0.11
N PHE A 38 8.93 4.56 -0.98
CA PHE A 38 7.55 4.16 -1.27
C PHE A 38 7.49 2.68 -1.68
N LEU A 39 6.53 1.91 -1.16
CA LEU A 39 6.36 0.48 -1.46
C LEU A 39 4.99 0.18 -2.08
N HIS A 40 3.92 0.67 -1.48
CA HIS A 40 2.55 0.29 -1.85
C HIS A 40 1.60 1.43 -1.48
N LEU A 41 0.65 1.74 -2.35
CA LEU A 41 -0.58 2.46 -2.01
C LEU A 41 -1.81 1.72 -2.57
N THR A 42 -2.82 1.51 -1.74
CA THR A 42 -4.15 1.06 -2.18
C THR A 42 -5.23 2.00 -1.68
N TRP A 43 -6.24 2.21 -2.51
CA TRP A 43 -7.39 3.06 -2.22
C TRP A 43 -8.68 2.34 -2.60
N TRP A 44 -9.67 2.32 -1.70
CA TRP A 44 -10.94 1.64 -1.95
C TRP A 44 -12.12 2.30 -1.21
N GLU A 45 -13.32 2.08 -1.70
CA GLU A 45 -14.58 2.48 -1.07
C GLU A 45 -14.95 1.50 0.06
N HIS A 46 -15.42 2.00 1.20
CA HIS A 46 -15.87 1.14 2.30
C HIS A 46 -17.15 0.38 1.88
N PRO A 47 -17.25 -0.93 2.14
CA PRO A 47 -18.38 -1.74 1.66
C PRO A 47 -19.73 -1.35 2.25
N ASP A 48 -19.76 -0.97 3.53
CA ASP A 48 -21.02 -0.66 4.23
C ASP A 48 -21.40 0.83 4.24
N ASP A 49 -20.46 1.73 3.95
CA ASP A 49 -20.71 3.18 3.88
C ASP A 49 -19.94 3.73 2.68
N ARG A 50 -20.67 3.84 1.58
CA ARG A 50 -20.18 4.26 0.26
C ARG A 50 -19.63 5.69 0.20
N SER A 51 -19.78 6.45 1.28
CA SER A 51 -19.20 7.79 1.40
C SER A 51 -17.87 7.82 2.15
N TRP A 52 -17.43 6.68 2.71
CA TRP A 52 -16.07 6.49 3.22
C TRP A 52 -15.17 5.85 2.18
N TYR A 53 -13.95 6.37 2.11
CA TYR A 53 -12.87 5.81 1.32
C TYR A 53 -11.68 5.55 2.22
N ASN A 54 -11.04 4.41 2.03
CA ASN A 54 -9.85 4.00 2.76
C ASN A 54 -8.64 4.09 1.82
N GLU A 55 -7.52 4.53 2.38
CA GLU A 55 -6.20 4.43 1.79
C GLU A 55 -5.31 3.64 2.75
N CYS A 56 -4.47 2.78 2.21
CA CYS A 56 -3.34 2.21 2.93
C CYS A 56 -2.08 2.43 2.11
N SER A 57 -1.04 2.96 2.74
CA SER A 57 0.28 3.07 2.13
C SER A 57 1.39 2.52 3.01
N PHE A 58 2.35 1.89 2.36
CA PHE A 58 3.51 1.24 2.99
C PHE A 58 4.79 1.92 2.56
N TRP A 59 5.67 2.09 3.53
CA TRP A 59 6.89 2.87 3.41
C TRP A 59 8.04 2.14 4.07
N THR A 60 9.23 2.25 3.51
CA THR A 60 10.43 1.60 4.07
C THR A 60 10.84 2.15 5.43
N SER A 61 10.34 3.35 5.77
CA SER A 61 10.55 3.98 7.06
C SER A 61 9.52 5.09 7.30
N ARG A 62 9.39 5.50 8.56
CA ARG A 62 8.65 6.71 8.95
C ARG A 62 9.15 7.97 8.25
N GLY A 63 10.46 8.07 8.03
CA GLY A 63 11.10 9.19 7.33
C GLY A 63 10.61 9.33 5.89
N ALA A 64 10.54 8.22 5.16
CA ALA A 64 10.06 8.20 3.77
C ALA A 64 8.61 8.70 3.64
N LEU A 65 7.73 8.29 4.56
CA LEU A 65 6.37 8.84 4.62
C LEU A 65 6.37 10.34 4.91
N TYR A 66 7.19 10.81 5.86
CA TYR A 66 7.24 12.25 6.17
C TYR A 66 7.78 13.08 5.01
N ASP A 67 8.70 12.54 4.22
CA ASP A 67 9.19 13.21 3.01
C ASP A 67 8.08 13.31 1.96
N TRP A 68 7.22 12.28 1.83
CA TRP A 68 6.00 12.39 1.04
C TRP A 68 5.07 13.49 1.54
N HIS A 69 4.84 13.60 2.85
CA HIS A 69 4.02 14.68 3.41
C HIS A 69 4.58 16.08 3.14
N LYS A 70 5.90 16.21 2.96
CA LYS A 70 6.56 17.47 2.61
C LYS A 70 6.56 17.77 1.11
N ASN A 71 6.28 16.77 0.27
CA ASN A 71 6.29 16.88 -1.19
C ASN A 71 5.34 17.98 -1.70
N THR A 72 5.79 18.73 -2.70
CA THR A 72 5.04 19.86 -3.27
C THR A 72 3.69 19.44 -3.83
N TYR A 73 3.63 18.32 -4.57
CA TYR A 73 2.39 17.81 -5.14
C TYR A 73 1.45 17.30 -4.04
N HIS A 74 1.95 16.57 -3.04
CA HIS A 74 1.12 16.14 -1.92
C HIS A 74 0.50 17.32 -1.16
N LYS A 75 1.29 18.36 -0.87
CA LYS A 75 0.79 19.60 -0.25
C LYS A 75 -0.27 20.30 -1.10
N HIS A 76 -0.07 20.34 -2.41
CA HIS A 76 -1.07 20.87 -3.34
C HIS A 76 -2.39 20.08 -3.23
N CYS A 77 -2.34 18.75 -3.27
CA CYS A 77 -3.53 17.89 -3.13
C CYS A 77 -4.23 18.08 -1.78
N LYS A 78 -3.49 18.13 -0.66
CA LYS A 78 -4.07 18.39 0.67
C LYS A 78 -4.68 19.79 0.78
N SER A 79 -4.04 20.82 0.19
CA SER A 79 -4.58 22.18 0.16
C SER A 79 -5.87 22.26 -0.65
N TRP A 80 -5.92 21.59 -1.81
CA TRP A 80 -7.15 21.50 -2.61
C TRP A 80 -8.26 20.80 -1.82
N ALA A 81 -7.93 19.68 -1.18
CA ALA A 81 -8.90 18.90 -0.41
C ALA A 81 -9.49 19.72 0.74
N ALA A 82 -8.63 20.40 1.50
CA ALA A 82 -9.01 21.25 2.64
C ALA A 82 -9.88 22.46 2.24
N ASN A 83 -9.94 22.83 0.96
CA ASN A 83 -10.80 23.90 0.45
C ASN A 83 -12.26 23.46 0.25
N GLY A 84 -12.75 22.52 1.07
CA GLY A 84 -14.15 22.08 1.12
C GLY A 84 -14.46 20.78 0.38
N ALA A 85 -13.48 20.08 -0.18
CA ALA A 85 -13.72 18.78 -0.84
C ALA A 85 -13.85 17.62 0.14
N ILE A 86 -13.20 17.70 1.31
CA ILE A 86 -13.26 16.68 2.37
C ILE A 86 -14.02 17.20 3.60
N MET A 87 -14.76 16.31 4.25
CA MET A 87 -15.41 16.54 5.55
C MET A 87 -14.61 15.93 6.69
N GLU A 88 -14.03 14.74 6.46
CA GLU A 88 -13.30 13.99 7.47
C GLU A 88 -12.04 13.39 6.82
N ASP A 89 -10.91 13.47 7.50
CA ASP A 89 -9.64 12.84 7.12
C ASP A 89 -8.98 12.28 8.39
N ILE A 90 -9.07 10.96 8.56
CA ILE A 90 -8.54 10.25 9.73
C ILE A 90 -7.26 9.54 9.29
N ILE A 91 -6.14 9.88 9.93
CA ILE A 91 -4.84 9.28 9.64
C ILE A 91 -4.36 8.49 10.85
N THR A 92 -4.05 7.22 10.64
CA THR A 92 -3.49 6.32 11.66
C THR A 92 -2.23 5.68 11.14
N ASN A 93 -1.17 5.69 11.95
CA ASN A 93 0.14 5.22 11.54
C ASN A 93 0.66 4.10 12.44
N PHE A 94 1.35 3.14 11.85
CA PHE A 94 1.78 1.91 12.52
C PHE A 94 3.20 1.55 12.11
N GLU A 95 3.94 0.96 13.06
CA GLU A 95 5.18 0.25 12.76
C GLU A 95 4.87 -1.23 12.62
N LEU A 96 5.17 -1.81 11.46
CA LEU A 96 4.96 -3.24 11.25
C LEU A 96 6.12 -4.02 11.87
N VAL A 97 5.78 -4.93 12.78
CA VAL A 97 6.75 -5.75 13.52
C VAL A 97 6.79 -7.22 13.07
N GLY A 98 5.96 -7.62 12.12
CA GLY A 98 5.98 -8.98 11.60
C GLY A 98 5.02 -9.18 10.43
N THR A 99 5.51 -9.79 9.36
CA THR A 99 4.74 -10.09 8.15
C THR A 99 4.96 -11.56 7.77
N ARG A 100 3.86 -12.28 7.54
CA ARG A 100 3.87 -13.69 7.13
C ARG A 100 3.00 -13.89 5.91
N LEU A 101 3.41 -14.86 5.10
CA LEU A 101 2.68 -15.27 3.92
C LEU A 101 2.29 -16.72 4.10
N ILE A 102 0.98 -16.95 4.19
CA ILE A 102 0.38 -18.27 4.25
C ILE A 102 -0.38 -18.48 2.95
N ARG A 103 -0.05 -19.53 2.21
CA ARG A 103 -0.72 -19.89 0.95
C ARG A 103 -1.00 -21.38 0.90
N VAL A 104 -2.11 -21.73 0.27
CA VAL A 104 -2.45 -23.12 -0.07
C VAL A 104 -2.64 -23.19 -1.58
N CYS A 105 -1.87 -24.05 -2.24
CA CYS A 105 -2.01 -24.27 -3.68
C CYS A 105 -3.34 -24.99 -3.96
N PRO A 106 -4.23 -24.43 -4.80
CA PRO A 106 -5.53 -25.03 -5.08
C PRO A 106 -5.45 -26.29 -5.96
N VAL A 107 -4.30 -26.56 -6.58
CA VAL A 107 -4.09 -27.71 -7.48
C VAL A 107 -3.58 -28.93 -6.72
N CYS A 108 -2.58 -28.73 -5.86
CA CYS A 108 -1.89 -29.85 -5.20
C CYS A 108 -1.98 -29.82 -3.66
N ASN A 109 -2.73 -28.86 -3.09
CA ASN A 109 -2.93 -28.67 -1.65
C ASN A 109 -1.64 -28.43 -0.85
N LYS A 110 -0.52 -28.12 -1.52
CA LYS A 110 0.71 -27.74 -0.83
C LYS A 110 0.47 -26.45 -0.05
N ALA A 111 0.60 -26.52 1.27
CA ALA A 111 0.63 -25.38 2.16
C ALA A 111 2.07 -24.83 2.26
N GLU A 112 2.18 -23.52 2.19
CA GLU A 112 3.40 -22.77 2.49
C GLU A 112 3.08 -21.77 3.62
N ASP A 113 4.01 -21.66 4.55
CA ASP A 113 3.99 -20.67 5.61
C ASP A 113 5.41 -20.14 5.76
N LYS A 114 5.61 -18.89 5.35
CA LYS A 114 6.94 -18.29 5.26
C LYS A 114 6.93 -16.83 5.65
N LYS A 115 8.12 -16.32 5.95
CA LYS A 115 8.37 -14.88 6.13
C LYS A 115 7.95 -14.14 4.86
N TYR A 116 7.21 -13.04 5.02
CA TYR A 116 6.75 -12.25 3.88
C TYR A 116 7.61 -11.01 3.71
N ASN A 117 8.46 -11.00 2.68
CA ASN A 117 9.25 -9.82 2.31
C ASN A 117 8.36 -8.79 1.63
N LEU A 118 7.74 -7.93 2.43
CA LEU A 118 6.83 -6.89 1.96
C LEU A 118 7.56 -5.76 1.20
N ALA A 119 8.88 -5.64 1.33
CA ALA A 119 9.67 -4.72 0.50
C ALA A 119 9.72 -5.17 -0.98
N GLU A 120 9.47 -6.46 -1.24
CA GLU A 120 9.43 -7.06 -2.58
C GLU A 120 8.10 -7.80 -2.76
N GLU A 121 7.00 -7.15 -2.36
CA GLU A 121 5.64 -7.70 -2.37
C GLU A 121 5.30 -8.36 -3.70
N GLN A 122 5.45 -7.66 -4.81
CA GLN A 122 5.01 -8.17 -6.12
C GLN A 122 5.84 -9.37 -6.57
N ALA A 123 7.16 -9.32 -6.40
CA ALA A 123 8.05 -10.45 -6.66
C ALA A 123 7.66 -11.69 -5.84
N VAL A 124 7.42 -11.54 -4.53
CA VAL A 124 7.01 -12.64 -3.65
C VAL A 124 5.59 -13.13 -3.97
N LEU A 125 4.68 -12.25 -4.39
CA LEU A 125 3.35 -12.63 -4.86
C LEU A 125 3.39 -13.47 -6.15
N ARG A 126 4.35 -13.21 -7.04
CA ARG A 126 4.53 -13.93 -8.33
C ARG A 126 5.19 -15.30 -8.22
N GLU A 127 5.76 -15.65 -7.07
CA GLU A 127 6.29 -16.98 -6.84
C GLU A 127 5.23 -18.06 -7.10
N THR A 128 5.56 -19.05 -7.93
CA THR A 128 4.68 -20.16 -8.25
C THR A 128 4.71 -21.21 -7.15
N CYS A 129 3.70 -22.08 -7.12
CA CYS A 129 3.71 -23.22 -6.21
C CYS A 129 4.96 -24.09 -6.47
N PRO A 130 5.80 -24.33 -5.46
CA PRO A 130 7.07 -25.05 -5.64
C PRO A 130 6.88 -26.53 -5.97
N GLN A 131 5.68 -27.09 -5.77
CA GLN A 131 5.38 -28.49 -6.02
C GLN A 131 4.83 -28.75 -7.44
N CYS A 132 4.00 -27.86 -7.97
CA CYS A 132 3.29 -28.10 -9.23
C CYS A 132 3.33 -26.93 -10.22
N GLY A 133 4.04 -25.84 -9.92
CA GLY A 133 4.18 -24.68 -10.81
C GLY A 133 2.90 -23.85 -11.00
N PHE A 134 1.88 -24.03 -10.15
CA PHE A 134 0.67 -23.23 -10.21
C PHE A 134 1.00 -21.74 -9.98
N HIS A 135 0.49 -20.87 -10.85
CA HIS A 135 0.65 -19.43 -10.73
C HIS A 135 -0.48 -18.86 -9.88
N PHE A 136 -0.15 -18.27 -8.74
CA PHE A 136 -1.14 -17.59 -7.91
C PHE A 136 -1.61 -16.30 -8.59
N PRO A 137 -2.90 -15.93 -8.46
CA PRO A 137 -3.36 -14.63 -8.93
C PRO A 137 -2.64 -13.52 -8.18
N VAL A 138 -2.15 -12.53 -8.92
CA VAL A 138 -1.51 -11.33 -8.39
C VAL A 138 -2.18 -10.12 -9.02
N LEU A 139 -2.43 -9.08 -8.23
CA LEU A 139 -2.82 -7.80 -8.78
C LEU A 139 -1.60 -7.17 -9.46
N ASP A 140 -1.61 -7.16 -10.78
CA ASP A 140 -0.51 -6.60 -11.57
C ASP A 140 -0.34 -5.09 -11.35
N GLU A 141 0.84 -4.59 -11.71
CA GLU A 141 1.09 -3.17 -11.74
C GLU A 141 0.18 -2.52 -12.80
N THR A 142 -0.80 -1.74 -12.33
CA THR A 142 -1.68 -0.98 -13.23
C THR A 142 -1.26 0.49 -13.28
N PRO A 143 -1.51 1.21 -14.39
CA PRO A 143 -1.33 2.67 -14.43
C PRO A 143 -2.23 3.45 -13.46
N SER A 144 -3.11 2.75 -12.73
CA SER A 144 -4.03 3.33 -11.75
C SER A 144 -3.29 3.86 -10.54
N SER A 145 -3.76 4.98 -10.01
CA SER A 145 -3.30 5.49 -8.70
C SER A 145 -4.03 4.85 -7.52
N PHE A 146 -5.06 4.03 -7.77
CA PHE A 146 -5.83 3.35 -6.72
C PHE A 146 -5.19 2.06 -6.22
N ALA A 147 -4.22 1.52 -6.95
CA ALA A 147 -3.43 0.36 -6.54
C ALA A 147 -2.04 0.46 -7.19
N VAL A 148 -1.06 0.90 -6.42
CA VAL A 148 0.32 1.14 -6.86
C VAL A 148 1.23 0.28 -6.01
N PHE A 149 2.12 -0.45 -6.67
CA PHE A 149 3.09 -1.34 -6.03
C PHE A 149 4.49 -1.03 -6.58
N LYS A 150 5.49 -1.07 -5.71
CA LYS A 150 6.89 -0.83 -6.04
C LYS A 150 7.77 -1.69 -5.16
N ASP A 151 8.37 -2.70 -5.76
CA ASP A 151 9.39 -3.51 -5.10
C ASP A 151 10.68 -2.70 -4.94
N VAL A 152 11.32 -2.84 -3.78
CA VAL A 152 12.59 -2.21 -3.45
C VAL A 152 13.57 -3.29 -2.97
N PRO A 153 14.27 -3.96 -3.90
CA PRO A 153 15.18 -5.06 -3.58
C PRO A 153 16.31 -4.64 -2.66
N GLY A 154 16.77 -5.59 -1.83
CA GLY A 154 17.95 -5.41 -0.98
C GLY A 154 17.70 -4.62 0.32
N LEU A 155 16.44 -4.34 0.66
CA LEU A 155 16.10 -3.81 1.99
C LEU A 155 16.29 -4.91 3.04
N PRO A 156 17.10 -4.67 4.10
CA PRO A 156 17.31 -5.63 5.16
C PRO A 156 16.00 -5.91 5.92
N MET A 157 15.47 -7.12 5.76
CA MET A 157 14.42 -7.64 6.63
C MET A 157 15.02 -7.86 8.02
N ASP A 158 14.35 -7.42 9.09
CA ASP A 158 14.84 -7.77 10.44
C ASP A 158 14.75 -9.28 10.63
N ASP A 159 15.90 -9.93 10.80
CA ASP A 159 16.00 -11.38 11.09
C ASP A 159 15.91 -11.67 12.60
N LYS A 160 15.53 -10.68 13.41
CA LYS A 160 15.60 -10.76 14.88
C LYS A 160 14.59 -11.69 15.54
N GLU A 161 13.65 -12.31 14.82
CA GLU A 161 12.68 -13.27 15.39
C GLU A 161 12.99 -14.76 15.10
N ALA A 162 14.07 -15.09 14.38
CA ALA A 162 14.38 -16.50 14.07
C ALA A 162 15.11 -17.26 15.21
N LYS A 163 15.26 -16.68 16.40
CA LYS A 163 15.90 -17.36 17.55
C LYS A 163 15.12 -17.14 18.85
N LYS A 164 14.00 -17.86 18.99
CA LYS A 164 13.58 -18.41 20.28
C LYS A 164 13.15 -19.85 20.03
N GLU A 165 14.12 -20.76 20.19
CA GLU A 165 13.87 -22.17 20.53
C GLU A 165 13.20 -22.27 21.90
#